data_AF-A0A7C1D9D4-F1
#
_entry.id   AF-A0A7C1D9D4-F1
#
_cell.length_a   1.000
_cell.length_b   1.000
_cell.length_c   1.000
_cell.angle_alpha   90.00
_cell.angle_beta   90.00
_cell.angle_gamma   90.00
#
_symmetry.space_group_name_H-M   'P 1'
#
loop_
_entity.id
_entity.type
_entity.pdbx_description
1 polymer ?
#
loop_
_entity_poly.entity_id
_entity_poly.type
_entity_poly.pdbx_seq_one_letter_code
_entity_poly.pdbx_strand_id
1 'polypeptide(L)'
;SKHMPFYQEVFMFIGFTGPNAAGKGEAIRYLVDNHCFTAFSLSDILRAELKERGIESGRDSLIRMGNELREKEGAAVLAARTAAKIKNMPQAVIDSIRNPAEIEELRGSLKNFTLIGIDADARVRYERAVKRSREGENRISFEGFKAKEELENSTDKNAQQLKKCFEMSDIKIDNSKDTASLFAQLEKILKELNYTPYKRPSWDEYFMKMAYLVAERSTCIRHHIGAVIVKGNHLVSSGYNGAASGVKDCTELGCLRDRMGIASGTRHEICRAIHAEQNAIIQAALRGSPTEGATIYCTHSPCIICAKMVVNAKIKRFVTANRYPDKSYEELFGEAGVAFEVVQRPRLSISVLD
;
A
#
# COMPACT_ATOMS: atom_id res chain seq x y z
N SER A 1 13.66 -11.25 25.37
CA SER A 1 12.64 -10.44 24.70
C SER A 1 12.65 -10.79 23.23
N LYS A 2 11.54 -11.32 22.68
CA LYS A 2 11.41 -11.44 21.23
C LYS A 2 11.21 -10.03 20.69
N HIS A 3 12.16 -9.51 19.93
CA HIS A 3 11.97 -8.28 19.17
C HIS A 3 10.75 -8.50 18.25
N MET A 4 9.59 -7.98 18.64
CA MET A 4 8.52 -7.71 17.70
C MET A 4 9.10 -6.66 16.74
N PRO A 5 9.24 -6.94 15.43
CA PRO A 5 9.63 -5.89 14.53
C PRO A 5 8.55 -4.80 14.61
N PHE A 6 8.96 -3.57 14.91
CA PHE A 6 8.10 -2.37 14.83
C PHE A 6 7.59 -2.12 13.40
N TYR A 7 8.06 -2.93 12.46
CA TYR A 7 7.68 -2.96 11.05
C TYR A 7 6.81 -4.20 10.81
N GLN A 8 5.56 -3.97 10.43
CA GLN A 8 4.80 -5.00 9.73
C GLN A 8 5.32 -4.97 8.30
N GLU A 9 6.10 -5.97 7.88
CA GLU A 9 6.52 -6.07 6.47
C GLU A 9 5.27 -6.25 5.62
N VAL A 10 4.96 -5.25 4.79
CA VAL A 10 3.78 -5.28 3.91
C VAL A 10 4.11 -5.89 2.54
N PHE A 11 5.38 -6.27 2.31
CA PHE A 11 5.83 -6.91 1.08
C PHE A 11 5.09 -8.23 0.85
N MET A 12 4.34 -8.30 -0.25
CA MET A 12 3.61 -9.51 -0.68
C MET A 12 3.69 -9.66 -2.20
N PHE A 13 4.37 -10.70 -2.66
CA PHE A 13 4.48 -11.00 -4.10
C PHE A 13 3.84 -12.34 -4.40
N ILE A 14 2.88 -12.36 -5.33
CA ILE A 14 2.20 -13.59 -5.73
C ILE A 14 2.52 -13.90 -7.18
N GLY A 15 3.21 -15.00 -7.42
CA GLY A 15 3.43 -15.54 -8.75
C GLY A 15 2.30 -16.48 -9.19
N PHE A 16 1.95 -16.49 -10.47
CA PHE A 16 0.99 -17.44 -11.02
C PHE A 16 1.61 -18.33 -12.10
N THR A 17 1.32 -19.63 -11.99
CA THR A 17 1.63 -20.64 -13.02
C THR A 17 0.45 -21.60 -13.21
N GLY A 18 0.52 -22.42 -14.26
CA GLY A 18 -0.52 -23.40 -14.61
C GLY A 18 -0.91 -23.38 -16.09
N PRO A 19 -1.75 -24.32 -16.54
CA PRO A 19 -2.04 -24.51 -17.96
C PRO A 19 -2.88 -23.39 -18.59
N ASN A 20 -2.95 -23.42 -19.92
CA ASN A 20 -3.77 -22.49 -20.68
C ASN A 20 -5.25 -22.61 -20.28
N ALA A 21 -5.96 -21.48 -20.25
CA ALA A 21 -7.37 -21.37 -19.87
C ALA A 21 -7.74 -21.87 -18.45
N ALA A 22 -6.76 -22.06 -17.55
CA ALA A 22 -7.00 -22.45 -16.16
C ALA A 22 -7.61 -21.33 -15.28
N GLY A 23 -7.57 -20.06 -15.70
CA GLY A 23 -8.19 -18.94 -14.97
C GLY A 23 -7.23 -17.95 -14.31
N LYS A 24 -5.91 -18.07 -14.53
CA LYS A 24 -4.90 -17.12 -14.03
C LYS A 24 -5.25 -15.64 -14.25
N GLY A 25 -5.68 -15.28 -15.47
CA GLY A 25 -6.07 -13.91 -15.80
C GLY A 25 -7.27 -13.39 -15.00
N GLU A 26 -8.20 -14.27 -14.62
CA GLU A 26 -9.32 -13.90 -13.73
C GLU A 26 -8.84 -13.70 -12.29
N ALA A 27 -7.96 -14.58 -11.80
CA ALA A 27 -7.35 -14.44 -10.48
C ALA A 27 -6.55 -13.14 -10.34
N ILE A 28 -5.72 -12.82 -11.34
CA ILE A 28 -4.94 -11.58 -11.38
C ILE A 28 -5.85 -10.36 -11.36
N ARG A 29 -6.89 -10.34 -12.22
CA ARG A 29 -7.83 -9.23 -12.28
C ARG A 29 -8.53 -9.03 -10.94
N TYR A 30 -8.96 -10.12 -10.31
CA TYR A 30 -9.59 -10.07 -8.99
C TYR A 30 -8.68 -9.45 -7.93
N LEU A 31 -7.39 -9.84 -7.89
CA LEU A 31 -6.41 -9.29 -6.95
C LEU A 31 -6.08 -7.81 -7.21
N VAL A 32 -6.02 -7.39 -8.48
CA VAL A 32 -5.81 -5.98 -8.84
C VAL A 32 -7.02 -5.14 -8.41
N ASP A 33 -8.23 -5.56 -8.79
CA ASP A 33 -9.44 -4.77 -8.61
C ASP A 33 -9.90 -4.69 -7.15
N ASN A 34 -9.69 -5.76 -6.37
CA ASN A 34 -10.24 -5.87 -5.01
C ASN A 34 -9.19 -5.76 -3.90
N HIS A 35 -7.91 -6.01 -4.22
CA HIS A 35 -6.83 -6.11 -3.23
C HIS A 35 -5.65 -5.17 -3.50
N CYS A 36 -5.79 -4.20 -4.41
CA CYS A 36 -4.78 -3.17 -4.68
C CYS A 36 -3.42 -3.72 -5.18
N PHE A 37 -3.35 -4.97 -5.65
CA PHE A 37 -2.12 -5.49 -6.27
C PHE A 37 -1.86 -4.76 -7.59
N THR A 38 -0.58 -4.68 -7.98
CA THR A 38 -0.19 -4.27 -9.34
C THR A 38 0.26 -5.50 -10.12
N ALA A 39 -0.26 -5.68 -11.33
CA ALA A 39 0.07 -6.81 -12.18
C ALA A 39 1.28 -6.55 -13.08
N PHE A 40 2.17 -7.53 -13.15
CA PHE A 40 3.31 -7.58 -14.05
C PHE A 40 3.32 -8.93 -14.76
N SER A 41 3.67 -8.96 -16.05
CA SER A 41 3.93 -10.21 -16.76
C SER A 41 5.41 -10.31 -17.10
N LEU A 42 6.00 -11.51 -16.93
CA LEU A 42 7.36 -11.76 -17.44
C LEU A 42 7.45 -11.53 -18.96
N SER A 43 6.32 -11.68 -19.68
CA SER A 43 6.24 -11.40 -21.11
C SER A 43 6.25 -9.90 -21.45
N ASP A 44 6.04 -9.00 -20.48
CA ASP A 44 6.11 -7.55 -20.73
C ASP A 44 7.54 -7.10 -21.02
N ILE A 45 8.53 -7.79 -20.45
CA ILE A 45 9.95 -7.60 -20.79
C ILE A 45 10.18 -7.91 -22.26
N LEU A 46 9.61 -9.01 -22.77
CA LEU A 46 9.72 -9.40 -24.18
C LEU A 46 9.04 -8.38 -25.10
N ARG A 47 7.87 -7.87 -24.71
CA ARG A 47 7.14 -6.85 -25.48
C ARG A 47 7.92 -5.53 -25.56
N ALA A 48 8.53 -5.11 -24.45
CA ALA A 48 9.37 -3.92 -24.41
C ALA A 48 10.60 -4.08 -25.32
N GLU A 49 11.27 -5.23 -25.26
CA GLU A 49 12.44 -5.56 -26.09
C GLU A 49 12.10 -5.61 -27.59
N LEU A 50 10.98 -6.24 -27.97
CA LEU A 50 10.51 -6.27 -29.36
C LEU A 50 10.22 -4.85 -29.87
N LYS A 51 9.57 -4.02 -29.05
CA LYS A 51 9.28 -2.62 -29.39
C LYS A 51 10.55 -1.80 -29.61
N GLU A 52 11.55 -1.96 -28.74
CA GLU A 52 12.84 -1.29 -28.86
C GLU A 52 13.59 -1.69 -30.13
N ARG A 53 13.48 -2.96 -30.53
CA ARG A 53 14.06 -3.49 -31.77
C ARG A 53 13.22 -3.24 -33.03
N GLY A 54 12.07 -2.56 -32.90
CA GLY A 54 11.17 -2.29 -34.03
C GLY A 54 10.50 -3.53 -34.62
N ILE A 55 10.37 -4.61 -33.85
CA ILE A 55 9.78 -5.88 -34.30
C ILE A 55 8.30 -5.92 -33.89
N GLU A 56 7.42 -6.31 -34.81
CA GLU A 56 5.98 -6.45 -34.54
C GLU A 56 5.71 -7.55 -33.50
N SER A 57 4.84 -7.25 -32.54
CA SER A 57 4.50 -8.16 -31.45
C SER A 57 3.51 -9.24 -31.90
N GLY A 58 4.04 -10.41 -32.28
CA GLY A 58 3.27 -11.64 -32.53
C GLY A 58 3.66 -12.78 -31.59
N ARG A 59 2.83 -13.83 -31.49
CA ARG A 59 3.11 -15.02 -30.65
C ARG A 59 4.48 -15.63 -30.95
N ASP A 60 4.80 -15.83 -32.22
CA ASP A 60 6.06 -16.46 -32.63
C ASP A 60 7.26 -15.55 -32.37
N SER A 61 7.10 -14.23 -32.54
CA SER A 61 8.13 -13.25 -32.21
C SER A 61 8.46 -13.23 -30.71
N LEU A 62 7.45 -13.39 -29.83
CA LEU A 62 7.62 -13.46 -28.39
C LEU A 62 8.34 -14.75 -27.98
N ILE A 63 7.98 -15.89 -28.59
CA ILE A 63 8.66 -17.17 -28.33
C ILE A 63 10.12 -17.08 -28.74
N ARG A 64 10.40 -16.59 -29.95
CA ARG A 64 11.77 -16.43 -30.46
C ARG A 64 12.59 -15.50 -29.58
N MET A 65 12.05 -14.32 -29.24
CA MET A 65 12.72 -13.36 -28.35
C MET A 65 12.99 -13.97 -26.96
N GLY A 66 12.02 -14.69 -26.41
CA GLY A 66 12.18 -15.37 -25.12
C GLY A 66 13.27 -16.42 -25.15
N ASN A 67 13.37 -17.22 -26.21
CA ASN A 67 14.44 -18.21 -26.35
C ASN A 67 15.81 -17.53 -26.52
N GLU A 68 15.89 -16.47 -27.35
CA GLU A 68 17.12 -15.71 -27.55
C GLU A 68 17.66 -15.12 -26.24
N LEU A 69 16.80 -14.45 -25.46
CA LEU A 69 17.22 -13.86 -24.19
C LEU A 69 17.65 -14.93 -23.18
N ARG A 70 16.95 -16.07 -23.13
CA ARG A 70 17.32 -17.18 -22.23
C ARG A 70 18.63 -17.86 -22.62
N GLU A 71 18.94 -17.93 -23.91
CA GLU A 71 20.22 -18.45 -24.39
C GLU A 71 21.37 -17.50 -24.06
N LYS A 72 21.18 -16.19 -24.23
CA LYS A 72 22.22 -15.17 -24.02
C LYS A 72 22.46 -14.84 -22.55
N GLU A 73 21.39 -14.69 -21.76
CA GLU A 73 21.44 -14.13 -20.41
C GLU A 73 21.00 -15.14 -19.33
N GLY A 74 20.57 -16.34 -19.75
CA GLY A 74 20.14 -17.42 -18.87
C GLY A 74 18.63 -17.55 -18.70
N ALA A 75 18.19 -18.74 -18.29
CA ALA A 75 16.77 -19.12 -18.21
C ALA A 75 15.90 -18.20 -17.31
N ALA A 76 16.50 -17.54 -16.33
CA ALA A 76 15.82 -16.67 -15.36
C ALA A 76 15.77 -15.18 -15.75
N VAL A 77 16.32 -14.78 -16.91
CA VAL A 77 16.49 -13.36 -17.29
C VAL A 77 15.21 -12.51 -17.15
N LEU A 78 14.05 -13.06 -17.53
CA LEU A 78 12.77 -12.34 -17.46
C LEU A 78 12.33 -12.12 -16.02
N ALA A 79 12.52 -13.12 -15.16
CA ALA A 79 12.26 -13.05 -13.73
C ALA A 79 13.19 -12.05 -13.06
N ALA A 80 14.50 -12.12 -13.31
CA ALA A 80 15.49 -11.22 -12.74
C ALA A 80 15.19 -9.75 -13.09
N ARG A 81 14.92 -9.45 -14.36
CA ARG A 81 14.56 -8.10 -14.82
C ARG A 81 13.24 -7.60 -14.22
N THR A 82 12.26 -8.49 -14.05
CA THR A 82 10.98 -8.14 -13.42
C THR A 82 11.15 -7.89 -11.93
N ALA A 83 11.85 -8.77 -11.22
CA ALA A 83 12.15 -8.64 -9.80
C ALA A 83 12.91 -7.33 -9.51
N ALA A 84 13.91 -6.98 -10.31
CA ALA A 84 14.64 -5.72 -10.19
C ALA A 84 13.73 -4.49 -10.27
N LYS A 85 12.66 -4.53 -11.08
CA LYS A 85 11.67 -3.44 -11.21
C LYS A 85 10.71 -3.36 -10.02
N ILE A 86 10.36 -4.50 -9.42
CA ILE A 86 9.24 -4.57 -8.46
C ILE A 86 9.66 -4.85 -7.02
N LYS A 87 10.92 -5.20 -6.74
CA LYS A 87 11.39 -5.60 -5.41
C LYS A 87 11.10 -4.61 -4.28
N ASN A 88 10.98 -3.32 -4.59
CA ASN A 88 10.67 -2.26 -3.62
C ASN A 88 9.17 -1.89 -3.61
N MET A 89 8.34 -2.56 -4.41
CA MET A 89 6.89 -2.40 -4.34
C MET A 89 6.35 -3.18 -3.14
N PRO A 90 5.36 -2.63 -2.42
CA PRO A 90 4.78 -3.34 -1.30
C PRO A 90 4.00 -4.57 -1.73
N GLN A 91 3.40 -4.57 -2.92
CA GLN A 91 2.62 -5.71 -3.37
C GLN A 91 2.53 -5.78 -4.90
N ALA A 92 2.71 -6.97 -5.44
CA ALA A 92 2.59 -7.21 -6.88
C ALA A 92 2.19 -8.67 -7.17
N VAL A 93 1.51 -8.85 -8.31
CA VAL A 93 1.24 -10.17 -8.88
C VAL A 93 2.07 -10.34 -10.15
N ILE A 94 2.70 -11.51 -10.30
CA ILE A 94 3.55 -11.84 -11.43
C ILE A 94 2.90 -12.97 -12.23
N ASP A 95 2.57 -12.70 -13.48
CA ASP A 95 2.01 -13.68 -14.42
C ASP A 95 3.09 -14.26 -15.34
N SER A 96 2.71 -15.34 -16.03
CA SER A 96 3.48 -15.96 -17.10
C SER A 96 4.79 -16.61 -16.63
N ILE A 97 4.79 -17.15 -15.42
CA ILE A 97 5.90 -17.96 -14.88
C ILE A 97 5.80 -19.37 -15.46
N ARG A 98 6.79 -19.76 -16.27
CA ARG A 98 6.75 -21.00 -17.06
C ARG A 98 8.07 -21.79 -17.04
N ASN A 99 9.10 -21.30 -16.39
CA ASN A 99 10.37 -22.02 -16.23
C ASN A 99 10.77 -22.12 -14.73
N PRO A 100 11.26 -23.28 -14.26
CA PRO A 100 11.76 -23.44 -12.89
C PRO A 100 12.79 -22.41 -12.44
N ALA A 101 13.70 -22.00 -13.33
CA ALA A 101 14.70 -20.98 -13.04
C ALA A 101 14.07 -19.59 -12.78
N GLU A 102 12.93 -19.28 -13.41
CA GLU A 102 12.17 -18.05 -13.13
C GLU A 102 11.61 -18.07 -11.71
N ILE A 103 11.15 -19.23 -11.22
CA ILE A 103 10.62 -19.40 -9.86
C ILE A 103 11.72 -19.19 -8.83
N GLU A 104 12.86 -19.86 -9.00
CA GLU A 104 13.98 -19.77 -8.07
C GLU A 104 14.54 -18.35 -8.00
N GLU A 105 14.64 -17.67 -9.14
CA GLU A 105 15.03 -16.26 -9.18
C GLU A 105 14.03 -15.36 -8.43
N LEU A 106 12.72 -15.53 -8.65
CA LEU A 106 11.70 -14.74 -7.93
C LEU A 106 11.72 -15.01 -6.42
N ARG A 107 11.91 -16.28 -6.00
CA ARG A 107 12.06 -16.66 -4.59
C ARG A 107 13.30 -16.05 -3.95
N GLY A 108 14.41 -15.99 -4.68
CA GLY A 108 15.66 -15.40 -4.20
C GLY A 108 15.63 -13.88 -4.15
N SER A 109 14.93 -13.23 -5.08
CA SER A 109 14.97 -11.79 -5.28
C SER A 109 13.80 -11.01 -4.65
N LEU A 110 12.68 -11.66 -4.31
CA LEU A 110 11.49 -11.02 -3.74
C LEU A 110 11.16 -11.56 -2.34
N LYS A 111 11.12 -10.66 -1.35
CA LYS A 111 10.71 -10.97 0.03
C LYS A 111 9.25 -11.45 0.03
N ASN A 112 8.93 -12.51 0.77
CA ASN A 112 7.56 -13.05 0.89
C ASN A 112 6.89 -13.39 -0.46
N PHE A 113 7.67 -13.94 -1.40
CA PHE A 113 7.13 -14.47 -2.65
C PHE A 113 6.39 -15.80 -2.43
N THR A 114 5.18 -15.92 -2.96
CA THR A 114 4.38 -17.15 -2.99
C THR A 114 3.97 -17.48 -4.42
N LEU A 115 4.24 -18.70 -4.86
CA LEU A 115 3.81 -19.22 -6.16
C LEU A 115 2.49 -19.97 -6.03
N ILE A 116 1.47 -19.51 -6.76
CA ILE A 116 0.16 -20.16 -6.86
C ILE A 116 0.02 -20.85 -8.22
N GLY A 117 -0.16 -22.16 -8.19
CA GLY A 117 -0.51 -22.98 -9.34
C GLY A 117 -2.01 -23.05 -9.50
N ILE A 118 -2.55 -22.56 -10.62
CA ILE A 118 -3.98 -22.68 -10.93
C ILE A 118 -4.17 -23.70 -12.05
N ASP A 119 -4.95 -24.74 -11.77
CA ASP A 119 -5.38 -25.74 -12.75
C ASP A 119 -6.91 -25.82 -12.84
N ALA A 120 -7.40 -26.50 -13.86
CA ALA A 120 -8.80 -26.90 -14.01
C ALA A 120 -8.87 -28.12 -14.92
N ASP A 121 -9.97 -28.87 -14.85
CA ASP A 121 -10.21 -30.01 -15.73
C ASP A 121 -9.99 -29.64 -17.21
N ALA A 122 -9.32 -30.53 -17.94
CA ALA A 122 -8.91 -30.27 -19.31
C ALA A 122 -10.11 -29.92 -20.23
N ARG A 123 -11.28 -30.53 -20.01
CA ARG A 123 -12.49 -30.22 -20.80
C ARG A 123 -13.01 -28.84 -20.45
N VAL A 124 -13.05 -28.47 -19.17
CA VAL A 124 -13.45 -27.13 -18.73
C VAL A 124 -12.52 -26.05 -19.33
N ARG A 125 -11.20 -26.29 -19.33
CA ARG A 125 -10.23 -25.37 -19.94
C ARG A 125 -10.42 -25.25 -21.44
N TYR A 126 -10.66 -26.37 -22.12
CA TYR A 126 -10.96 -26.39 -23.54
C TYR A 126 -12.22 -25.57 -23.87
N GLU A 127 -13.32 -25.77 -23.15
CA GLU A 127 -14.56 -25.01 -23.33
C GLU A 127 -14.34 -23.50 -23.14
N ARG A 128 -13.54 -23.11 -22.14
CA ARG A 128 -13.15 -21.70 -21.92
C ARG A 128 -12.32 -21.15 -23.08
N ALA A 129 -11.39 -21.94 -23.62
CA ALA A 129 -10.57 -21.53 -24.76
C ALA A 129 -11.42 -21.34 -26.03
N VAL A 130 -12.36 -22.25 -26.28
CA VAL A 130 -13.29 -22.16 -27.42
C VAL A 130 -14.19 -20.92 -27.29
N LYS A 131 -14.76 -20.65 -26.11
CA LYS A 131 -15.59 -19.45 -25.86
C LYS A 131 -14.83 -18.13 -26.05
N ARG A 132 -13.50 -18.13 -25.90
CA ARG A 132 -12.64 -16.95 -26.10
C ARG A 132 -12.20 -16.75 -27.55
N SER A 133 -12.32 -17.78 -28.39
CA SER A 133 -11.95 -17.70 -29.82
C SER A 133 -13.00 -16.86 -30.55
N ARG A 134 -12.57 -15.93 -31.41
CA ARG A 134 -13.49 -15.02 -32.11
C ARG A 134 -14.26 -15.76 -33.20
N GLU A 135 -15.43 -15.24 -33.59
CA GLU A 135 -16.13 -15.72 -34.78
C GLU A 135 -15.21 -15.58 -36.01
N GLY A 136 -14.94 -16.72 -36.68
CA GLY A 136 -14.03 -16.78 -37.83
C GLY A 136 -12.68 -17.46 -37.59
N GLU A 137 -12.30 -17.78 -36.34
CA GLU A 137 -11.09 -18.57 -36.06
C GLU A 137 -11.36 -20.09 -36.15
N ASN A 138 -10.43 -20.83 -36.76
CA ASN A 138 -10.49 -22.30 -36.79
C ASN A 138 -10.45 -22.85 -35.35
N ARG A 139 -11.58 -23.42 -34.91
CA ARG A 139 -11.70 -24.06 -33.59
C ARG A 139 -10.75 -25.24 -33.51
N ILE A 140 -9.77 -25.16 -32.61
CA ILE A 140 -8.84 -26.26 -32.32
C ILE A 140 -9.67 -27.42 -31.74
N SER A 141 -9.40 -28.67 -32.13
CA SER A 141 -10.04 -29.85 -31.53
C SER A 141 -9.57 -30.07 -30.09
N PHE A 142 -10.32 -30.84 -29.29
CA PHE A 142 -9.89 -31.18 -27.93
C PHE A 142 -8.54 -31.90 -27.91
N GLU A 143 -8.28 -32.76 -28.89
CA GLU A 143 -7.00 -33.45 -29.08
C GLU A 143 -5.88 -32.46 -29.43
N GLY A 144 -6.15 -31.51 -30.35
CA GLY A 144 -5.21 -30.44 -30.69
C GLY A 144 -4.92 -29.49 -29.52
N PHE A 145 -5.89 -29.28 -28.64
CA PHE A 145 -5.71 -28.52 -27.40
C PHE A 145 -4.76 -29.24 -26.44
N LYS A 146 -4.96 -30.54 -26.22
CA LYS A 146 -4.03 -31.37 -25.41
C LYS A 146 -2.63 -31.42 -26.02
N ALA A 147 -2.51 -31.61 -27.34
CA ALA A 147 -1.22 -31.65 -28.01
C ALA A 147 -0.42 -30.35 -27.83
N LYS A 148 -1.09 -29.18 -27.91
CA LYS A 148 -0.45 -27.88 -27.66
C LYS A 148 0.04 -27.72 -26.21
N GLU A 149 -0.64 -28.32 -25.25
CA GLU A 149 -0.24 -28.28 -23.84
C GLU A 149 0.99 -29.13 -23.54
N GLU A 150 1.12 -30.28 -24.21
CA GLU A 150 2.33 -31.09 -24.13
C GLU A 150 3.55 -30.35 -24.70
N LEU A 151 3.36 -29.50 -25.72
CA LEU A 151 4.43 -28.63 -26.24
C LEU A 151 4.88 -27.53 -25.25
N GLU A 152 4.08 -27.18 -24.24
CA GLU A 152 4.47 -26.25 -23.17
C GLU A 152 5.36 -26.92 -22.10
N ASN A 153 5.69 -28.21 -22.27
CA ASN A 153 6.47 -29.03 -21.35
C ASN A 153 7.71 -29.63 -22.02
N SER A 154 8.74 -28.82 -22.19
CA SER A 154 10.01 -29.24 -22.77
C SER A 154 10.95 -29.89 -21.74
N THR A 155 11.83 -30.76 -22.22
CA THR A 155 12.97 -31.29 -21.46
C THR A 155 14.15 -30.32 -21.41
N ASP A 156 14.21 -29.36 -22.33
CA ASP A 156 15.23 -28.31 -22.35
C ASP A 156 15.06 -27.36 -21.15
N LYS A 157 16.16 -27.14 -20.41
CA LYS A 157 16.25 -26.26 -19.24
C LYS A 157 15.94 -24.79 -19.57
N ASN A 158 16.15 -24.36 -20.82
CA ASN A 158 15.92 -22.98 -21.25
C ASN A 158 14.53 -22.78 -21.86
N ALA A 159 13.74 -23.84 -22.03
CA ALA A 159 12.40 -23.78 -22.60
C ALA A 159 11.31 -23.79 -21.50
N GLN A 160 10.04 -23.74 -21.90
CA GLN A 160 8.92 -23.80 -20.94
C GLN A 160 8.78 -25.20 -20.35
N GLN A 161 8.57 -25.28 -19.03
CA GLN A 161 8.41 -26.53 -18.28
C GLN A 161 7.24 -26.39 -17.28
N LEU A 162 6.03 -26.23 -17.82
CA LEU A 162 4.86 -25.80 -17.05
C LEU A 162 4.45 -26.79 -15.95
N LYS A 163 4.52 -28.10 -16.20
CA LYS A 163 4.25 -29.18 -15.23
C LYS A 163 5.18 -29.08 -14.03
N LYS A 164 6.49 -28.88 -14.27
CA LYS A 164 7.47 -28.66 -13.20
C LYS A 164 7.16 -27.39 -12.39
N CYS A 165 6.79 -26.30 -13.07
CA CYS A 165 6.41 -25.06 -12.38
C CYS A 165 5.17 -25.24 -11.49
N PHE A 166 4.17 -25.97 -11.99
CA PHE A 166 2.97 -26.28 -11.23
C PHE A 166 3.28 -27.18 -10.02
N GLU A 167 4.16 -28.17 -10.18
CA GLU A 167 4.64 -29.01 -9.08
C GLU A 167 5.36 -28.18 -8.00
N MET A 168 6.17 -27.20 -8.41
CA MET A 168 6.90 -26.28 -7.54
C MET A 168 6.01 -25.22 -6.85
N SER A 169 4.72 -25.14 -7.20
CA SER A 169 3.82 -24.15 -6.60
C SER A 169 3.59 -24.41 -5.11
N ASP A 170 3.71 -23.36 -4.31
CA ASP A 170 3.53 -23.41 -2.85
C ASP A 170 2.06 -23.70 -2.50
N ILE A 171 1.14 -23.15 -3.30
CA ILE A 171 -0.30 -23.32 -3.15
C ILE A 171 -0.90 -23.71 -4.49
N LYS A 172 -1.87 -24.63 -4.48
CA LYS A 172 -2.56 -25.12 -5.68
C LYS A 172 -4.05 -24.85 -5.59
N ILE A 173 -4.62 -24.33 -6.68
CA ILE A 173 -6.05 -24.04 -6.82
C ILE A 173 -6.62 -24.90 -7.94
N ASP A 174 -7.73 -25.57 -7.66
CA ASP A 174 -8.58 -26.18 -8.67
C ASP A 174 -9.72 -25.22 -9.04
N ASN A 175 -9.73 -24.79 -10.30
CA ASN A 175 -10.73 -23.92 -10.90
C ASN A 175 -11.62 -24.68 -11.90
N SER A 176 -11.96 -25.94 -11.61
CA SER A 176 -12.86 -26.76 -12.44
C SER A 176 -14.34 -26.40 -12.29
N LYS A 177 -14.73 -25.75 -11.19
CA LYS A 177 -16.14 -25.39 -10.90
C LYS A 177 -16.54 -24.09 -11.60
N ASP A 178 -16.43 -22.97 -10.90
CA ASP A 178 -16.82 -21.65 -11.37
C ASP A 178 -15.89 -20.56 -10.80
N THR A 179 -16.03 -19.35 -11.34
CA THR A 179 -15.19 -18.21 -10.95
C THR A 179 -15.40 -17.78 -9.49
N ALA A 180 -16.60 -17.96 -8.93
CA ALA A 180 -16.86 -17.62 -7.53
C ALA A 180 -16.08 -18.55 -6.59
N SER A 181 -15.99 -19.84 -6.91
CA SER A 181 -15.16 -20.82 -6.22
C SER A 181 -13.67 -20.49 -6.32
N LEU A 182 -13.20 -19.93 -7.45
CA LEU A 182 -11.82 -19.44 -7.58
C LEU A 182 -11.56 -18.26 -6.62
N PHE A 183 -12.45 -17.27 -6.60
CA PHE A 183 -12.30 -16.09 -5.75
C PHE A 183 -12.37 -16.44 -4.25
N ALA A 184 -13.28 -17.34 -3.86
CA ALA A 184 -13.34 -17.83 -2.48
C ALA A 184 -12.06 -18.56 -2.03
N GLN A 185 -11.41 -19.31 -2.94
CA GLN A 185 -10.11 -19.92 -2.66
C GLN A 185 -9.02 -18.86 -2.51
N LEU A 186 -8.99 -17.83 -3.37
CA LEU A 186 -8.05 -16.71 -3.26
C LEU A 186 -8.21 -15.96 -1.92
N GLU A 187 -9.44 -15.66 -1.49
CA GLU A 187 -9.70 -15.04 -0.20
C GLU A 187 -9.16 -15.87 0.97
N LYS A 188 -9.38 -17.18 0.92
CA LYS A 188 -8.84 -18.10 1.92
C LYS A 188 -7.31 -18.05 1.95
N ILE A 189 -6.67 -18.07 0.79
CA ILE A 189 -5.21 -17.99 0.67
C ILE A 189 -4.66 -16.67 1.20
N LEU A 190 -5.25 -15.54 0.81
CA LEU A 190 -4.84 -14.22 1.31
C LEU A 190 -4.94 -14.15 2.85
N LYS A 191 -5.98 -14.75 3.43
CA LYS A 191 -6.13 -14.85 4.88
C LYS A 191 -5.05 -15.72 5.52
N GLU A 192 -4.71 -16.88 4.94
CA GLU A 192 -3.65 -17.77 5.42
C GLU A 192 -2.25 -17.11 5.33
N LEU A 193 -2.03 -16.30 4.30
CA LEU A 193 -0.82 -15.49 4.13
C LEU A 193 -0.79 -14.24 5.02
N ASN A 194 -1.80 -14.02 5.88
CA ASN A 194 -1.95 -12.81 6.71
C ASN A 194 -1.85 -11.52 5.90
N TYR A 195 -2.34 -11.55 4.67
CA TYR A 195 -2.24 -10.43 3.74
C TYR A 195 -2.97 -9.21 4.29
N THR A 196 -2.28 -8.08 4.32
CA THR A 196 -2.85 -6.76 4.63
C THR A 196 -2.57 -5.84 3.46
N PRO A 197 -3.60 -5.30 2.77
CA PRO A 197 -3.37 -4.50 1.59
C PRO A 197 -2.62 -3.21 1.92
N TYR A 198 -1.54 -2.96 1.19
CA TYR A 198 -0.93 -1.64 1.17
C TYR A 198 -1.81 -0.68 0.38
N LYS A 199 -2.21 0.41 1.04
CA LYS A 199 -2.80 1.57 0.38
C LYS A 199 -1.88 2.75 0.64
N ARG A 200 -1.56 3.49 -0.43
CA ARG A 200 -0.85 4.77 -0.28
C ARG A 200 -1.68 5.66 0.65
N PRO A 201 -1.11 6.18 1.75
CA PRO A 201 -1.85 7.03 2.66
C PRO A 201 -2.46 8.22 1.92
N SER A 202 -3.70 8.58 2.26
CA SER A 202 -4.27 9.85 1.82
C SER A 202 -3.48 11.01 2.43
N TRP A 203 -3.67 12.23 1.90
CA TRP A 203 -3.03 13.41 2.50
C TRP A 203 -3.44 13.59 3.96
N ASP A 204 -4.72 13.44 4.28
CA ASP A 204 -5.20 13.55 5.65
C ASP A 204 -4.59 12.48 6.57
N GLU A 205 -4.47 11.25 6.09
CA GLU A 205 -3.81 10.17 6.82
C GLU A 205 -2.33 10.50 7.08
N TYR A 206 -1.61 10.93 6.05
CA TYR A 206 -0.18 11.29 6.11
C TYR A 206 0.09 12.44 7.08
N PHE A 207 -0.67 13.54 6.97
CA PHE A 207 -0.50 14.70 7.85
C PHE A 207 -0.96 14.44 9.27
N MET A 208 -2.00 13.62 9.48
CA MET A 208 -2.39 13.18 10.81
C MET A 208 -1.32 12.27 11.43
N LYS A 209 -0.69 11.36 10.68
CA LYS A 209 0.46 10.57 11.16
C LYS A 209 1.61 11.47 11.60
N MET A 210 1.92 12.52 10.85
CA MET A 210 2.92 13.51 11.26
C MET A 210 2.51 14.26 12.53
N ALA A 211 1.24 14.64 12.70
CA ALA A 211 0.76 15.25 13.94
C ALA A 211 0.97 14.33 15.15
N TYR A 212 0.72 13.02 15.00
CA TYR A 212 1.00 12.04 16.05
C TYR A 212 2.50 11.87 16.32
N LEU A 213 3.33 11.82 15.28
CA LEU A 213 4.80 11.76 15.42
C LEU A 213 5.33 12.99 16.18
N VAL A 214 4.81 14.17 15.87
CA VAL A 214 5.15 15.41 16.58
C VAL A 214 4.71 15.35 18.05
N ALA A 215 3.57 14.73 18.34
CA ALA A 215 3.05 14.58 19.71
C ALA A 215 3.97 13.75 20.62
N GLU A 216 4.81 12.87 20.06
CA GLU A 216 5.77 12.07 20.84
C GLU A 216 6.78 12.93 21.61
N ARG A 217 7.01 14.17 21.17
CA ARG A 217 7.88 15.14 21.86
C ARG A 217 7.19 15.93 22.96
N SER A 218 5.88 15.74 23.17
CA SER A 218 5.14 16.44 24.22
C SER A 218 5.71 16.14 25.61
N THR A 219 5.79 17.19 26.42
CA THR A 219 6.22 17.10 27.82
C THR A 219 5.06 17.34 28.79
N CYS A 220 3.83 17.30 28.30
CA CYS A 220 2.63 17.37 29.12
C CYS A 220 2.26 15.99 29.68
N ILE A 221 2.16 15.88 31.00
CA ILE A 221 1.84 14.60 31.66
C ILE A 221 0.36 14.19 31.60
N ARG A 222 -0.53 15.04 31.06
CA ARG A 222 -1.97 14.73 30.90
C ARG A 222 -2.31 14.21 29.52
N HIS A 223 -1.78 14.86 28.48
CA HIS A 223 -2.11 14.56 27.09
C HIS A 223 -0.92 14.88 26.19
N HIS A 224 -0.52 13.93 25.35
CA HIS A 224 0.46 14.15 24.30
C HIS A 224 -0.27 14.62 23.04
N ILE A 225 -0.15 15.91 22.73
CA ILE A 225 -0.83 16.55 21.61
C ILE A 225 0.22 17.09 20.65
N GLY A 226 0.05 16.76 19.38
CA GLY A 226 0.82 17.32 18.28
C GLY A 226 -0.09 17.93 17.21
N ALA A 227 0.43 18.93 16.52
CA ALA A 227 -0.21 19.64 15.45
C ALA A 227 0.78 19.93 14.31
N VAL A 228 0.29 19.90 13.07
CA VAL A 228 1.02 20.32 11.87
C VAL A 228 0.15 21.25 11.03
N ILE A 229 0.76 22.33 10.51
CA ILE A 229 0.12 23.24 9.56
C ILE A 229 0.62 22.90 8.16
N VAL A 230 -0.29 22.82 7.20
CA VAL A 230 -0.04 22.38 5.83
C VAL A 230 -0.67 23.34 4.84
N LYS A 231 0.05 23.70 3.78
CA LYS A 231 -0.45 24.54 2.68
C LYS A 231 0.00 23.97 1.34
N GLY A 232 -0.94 23.73 0.43
CA GLY A 232 -0.64 23.12 -0.87
C GLY A 232 0.02 21.75 -0.77
N ASN A 233 -0.34 20.94 0.22
CA ASN A 233 0.31 19.65 0.56
C ASN A 233 1.78 19.76 0.97
N HIS A 234 2.26 20.94 1.35
CA HIS A 234 3.56 21.15 1.97
C HIS A 234 3.43 21.44 3.46
N LEU A 235 4.28 20.82 4.27
CA LEU A 235 4.37 21.10 5.69
C LEU A 235 4.92 22.54 5.89
N VAL A 236 4.16 23.37 6.59
CA VAL A 236 4.52 24.75 6.93
C VAL A 236 5.24 24.80 8.28
N SER A 237 4.62 24.21 9.30
CA SER A 237 5.16 24.18 10.65
C SER A 237 4.56 23.02 11.45
N SER A 238 5.15 22.75 12.60
CA SER A 238 4.65 21.77 13.56
C SER A 238 4.78 22.31 14.98
N GLY A 239 4.00 21.73 15.88
CA GLY A 239 4.04 22.06 17.30
C GLY A 239 3.50 20.92 18.13
N TYR A 240 4.05 20.73 19.33
CA TYR A 240 3.49 19.85 20.35
C TYR A 240 3.19 20.67 21.60
N ASN A 241 2.35 20.15 22.49
CA ASN A 241 2.09 20.84 23.75
C ASN A 241 3.25 20.65 24.74
N GLY A 242 3.75 21.75 25.28
CA GLY A 242 4.90 21.77 26.18
C GLY A 242 5.06 23.15 26.82
N ALA A 243 5.90 23.26 27.85
CA ALA A 243 6.16 24.56 28.47
C ALA A 243 6.82 25.53 27.47
N ALA A 244 6.78 26.83 27.79
CA ALA A 244 7.46 27.83 26.98
C ALA A 244 8.97 27.51 26.84
N SER A 245 9.58 27.96 25.75
CA SER A 245 11.01 27.69 25.49
C SER A 245 11.88 28.24 26.63
N GLY A 246 12.82 27.43 27.10
CA GLY A 246 13.78 27.82 28.15
C GLY A 246 13.27 27.74 29.59
N VAL A 247 12.06 27.22 29.83
CA VAL A 247 11.55 27.00 31.20
C VAL A 247 11.22 25.53 31.48
N LYS A 248 11.24 25.16 32.77
CA LYS A 248 10.92 23.81 33.24
C LYS A 248 9.49 23.40 32.89
N ASP A 249 9.32 22.16 32.48
CA ASP A 249 8.04 21.62 32.02
C ASP A 249 7.30 20.75 33.06
N CYS A 250 6.21 20.13 32.64
CA CYS A 250 5.35 19.32 33.51
C CYS A 250 6.00 17.98 33.90
N THR A 251 6.98 17.48 33.14
CA THR A 251 7.71 16.25 33.51
C THR A 251 8.63 16.51 34.71
N GLU A 252 9.14 17.74 34.85
CA GLU A 252 9.95 18.15 35.99
C GLU A 252 9.12 18.65 37.18
N LEU A 253 8.06 19.44 36.92
CA LEU A 253 7.34 20.18 37.98
C LEU A 253 5.98 19.59 38.35
N GLY A 254 5.53 18.55 37.64
CA GLY A 254 4.16 18.08 37.69
C GLY A 254 3.16 19.04 37.03
N CYS A 255 1.88 18.66 37.03
CA CYS A 255 0.85 19.47 36.40
C CYS A 255 0.30 20.54 37.36
N LEU A 256 0.41 21.81 36.98
CA LEU A 256 -0.19 22.92 37.73
C LEU A 256 -1.72 22.77 37.87
N ARG A 257 -2.39 22.27 36.81
CA ARG A 257 -3.84 22.09 36.79
C ARG A 257 -4.29 21.02 37.78
N ASP A 258 -3.54 19.93 37.93
CA ASP A 258 -3.88 18.86 38.85
C ASP A 258 -3.71 19.31 40.31
N ARG A 259 -2.64 20.06 40.61
CA ARG A 259 -2.46 20.69 41.93
C ARG A 259 -3.60 21.64 42.31
N MET A 260 -4.28 22.23 41.33
CA MET A 260 -5.40 23.16 41.53
C MET A 260 -6.78 22.49 41.37
N GLY A 261 -6.84 21.17 41.16
CA GLY A 261 -8.11 20.45 40.96
C GLY A 261 -8.87 20.88 39.70
N ILE A 262 -8.18 21.33 38.64
CA ILE A 262 -8.83 21.84 37.42
C ILE A 262 -9.12 20.69 36.46
N ALA A 263 -10.42 20.49 36.19
CA ALA A 263 -10.94 19.50 35.26
C ALA A 263 -10.40 19.66 33.82
N SER A 264 -10.44 18.59 33.03
CA SER A 264 -10.09 18.67 31.60
C SER A 264 -11.11 19.54 30.84
N GLY A 265 -10.67 20.27 29.82
CA GLY A 265 -11.58 21.11 29.02
C GLY A 265 -11.93 22.48 29.62
N THR A 266 -11.44 22.84 30.81
CA THR A 266 -11.78 24.11 31.48
C THR A 266 -10.54 24.94 31.85
N ARG A 267 -10.70 26.26 32.02
CA ARG A 267 -9.65 27.17 32.53
C ARG A 267 -8.29 27.00 31.83
N HIS A 268 -8.30 26.97 30.49
CA HIS A 268 -7.13 26.65 29.65
C HIS A 268 -5.98 27.63 29.87
N GLU A 269 -6.28 28.88 30.23
CA GLU A 269 -5.32 29.95 30.53
C GLU A 269 -4.37 29.64 31.70
N ILE A 270 -4.71 28.67 32.55
CA ILE A 270 -3.89 28.24 33.70
C ILE A 270 -2.88 27.16 33.29
N CYS A 271 -2.98 26.60 32.08
CA CYS A 271 -2.06 25.57 31.62
C CYS A 271 -0.63 26.11 31.53
N ARG A 272 0.34 25.41 32.13
CA ARG A 272 1.78 25.70 31.93
C ARG A 272 2.20 25.46 30.49
N ALA A 273 1.59 24.46 29.86
CA ALA A 273 1.91 24.10 28.49
C ALA A 273 1.26 25.08 27.53
N ILE A 274 2.06 25.61 26.60
CA ILE A 274 1.58 26.17 25.34
C ILE A 274 1.03 25.00 24.53
N HIS A 275 -0.16 25.16 23.95
CA HIS A 275 -0.83 24.08 23.22
C HIS A 275 -0.15 23.81 21.87
N ALA A 276 -0.38 22.62 21.31
CA ALA A 276 0.27 22.18 20.08
C ALA A 276 -0.05 23.10 18.89
N GLU A 277 -1.31 23.52 18.78
CA GLU A 277 -1.80 24.43 17.75
C GLU A 277 -1.15 25.80 17.86
N GLN A 278 -1.02 26.30 19.09
CA GLN A 278 -0.36 27.59 19.38
C GLN A 278 1.10 27.53 18.96
N ASN A 279 1.82 26.47 19.37
CA ASN A 279 3.21 26.27 18.99
C ASN A 279 3.38 26.16 17.47
N ALA A 280 2.48 25.47 16.76
CA ALA A 280 2.55 25.39 15.31
C ALA A 280 2.41 26.77 14.65
N ILE A 281 1.46 27.59 15.11
CA ILE A 281 1.26 28.97 14.62
C ILE A 281 2.47 29.86 14.95
N ILE A 282 2.99 29.81 16.18
CA ILE A 282 4.17 30.57 16.61
C ILE A 282 5.38 30.21 15.74
N GLN A 283 5.61 28.92 15.48
CA GLN A 283 6.71 28.46 14.63
C GLN A 283 6.57 28.94 13.19
N ALA A 284 5.35 28.95 12.63
CA ALA A 284 5.11 29.51 11.31
C ALA A 284 5.47 31.01 11.27
N ALA A 285 5.03 31.77 12.28
CA ALA A 285 5.31 33.21 12.39
C ALA A 285 6.80 33.51 12.52
N LEU A 286 7.53 32.80 13.40
CA LEU A 286 8.98 32.96 13.59
C LEU A 286 9.78 32.72 12.30
N ARG A 287 9.27 31.86 11.41
CA ARG A 287 9.91 31.51 10.13
C ARG A 287 9.39 32.33 8.95
N GLY A 288 8.51 33.31 9.19
CA GLY A 288 7.88 34.10 8.13
C GLY A 288 7.05 33.26 7.14
N SER A 289 6.53 32.12 7.57
CA SER A 289 5.78 31.20 6.71
C SER A 289 4.27 31.47 6.78
N PRO A 290 3.61 31.80 5.65
CA PRO A 290 2.21 32.23 5.68
C PRO A 290 1.25 31.05 5.95
N THR A 291 0.35 31.23 6.91
CA THR A 291 -0.70 30.25 7.30
C THR A 291 -2.05 30.52 6.66
N GLU A 292 -2.21 31.63 5.93
CA GLU A 292 -3.48 31.97 5.28
C GLU A 292 -3.88 30.91 4.25
N GLY A 293 -5.12 30.44 4.35
CA GLY A 293 -5.68 29.38 3.52
C GLY A 293 -5.15 27.98 3.84
N ALA A 294 -4.35 27.82 4.90
CA ALA A 294 -3.79 26.53 5.27
C ALA A 294 -4.82 25.59 5.93
N THR A 295 -4.41 24.34 6.09
CA THR A 295 -5.07 23.32 6.91
C THR A 295 -4.20 23.04 8.14
N ILE A 296 -4.80 22.94 9.31
CA ILE A 296 -4.13 22.42 10.52
C ILE A 296 -4.64 21.01 10.82
N TYR A 297 -3.72 20.08 11.00
CA TYR A 297 -3.99 18.73 11.51
C TYR A 297 -3.54 18.69 12.96
N CYS A 298 -4.43 18.41 13.89
CA CYS A 298 -4.12 18.28 15.30
C CYS A 298 -4.61 16.93 15.82
N THR A 299 -3.85 16.26 16.68
CA THR A 299 -4.30 14.98 17.26
C THR A 299 -5.63 15.08 18.01
N HIS A 300 -5.97 16.26 18.55
CA HIS A 300 -7.18 16.51 19.33
C HIS A 300 -7.89 17.79 18.84
N SER A 301 -9.21 17.87 19.05
CA SER A 301 -9.97 19.10 18.77
C SER A 301 -9.47 20.27 19.64
N PRO A 302 -9.58 21.52 19.16
CA PRO A 302 -8.95 22.64 19.82
C PRO A 302 -9.75 23.11 21.04
N CYS A 303 -9.09 23.76 22.00
CA CYS A 303 -9.78 24.60 22.96
C CYS A 303 -10.20 25.94 22.32
N ILE A 304 -11.06 26.70 22.98
CA ILE A 304 -11.49 28.03 22.48
C ILE A 304 -10.33 29.00 22.21
N ILE A 305 -9.27 28.95 23.02
CA ILE A 305 -8.11 29.84 22.84
C ILE A 305 -7.39 29.50 21.53
N CYS A 306 -7.16 28.21 21.28
CA CYS A 306 -6.54 27.75 20.04
C CYS A 306 -7.43 28.01 18.83
N ALA A 307 -8.75 27.82 18.96
CA ALA A 307 -9.71 28.09 17.90
C ALA A 307 -9.67 29.57 17.45
N LYS A 308 -9.66 30.51 18.40
CA LYS A 308 -9.49 31.96 18.10
C LYS A 308 -8.21 32.24 17.34
N MET A 309 -7.10 31.58 17.71
CA MET A 309 -5.82 31.74 17.02
C MET A 309 -5.86 31.15 15.60
N VAL A 310 -6.48 29.98 15.40
CA VAL A 310 -6.67 29.35 14.08
C VAL A 310 -7.43 30.29 13.15
N VAL A 311 -8.55 30.87 13.61
CA VAL A 311 -9.35 31.84 12.85
C VAL A 311 -8.52 33.06 12.47
N ASN A 312 -7.80 33.65 13.42
CA ASN A 312 -7.00 34.86 13.17
C ASN A 312 -5.75 34.59 12.32
N ALA A 313 -5.20 33.38 12.35
CA ALA A 313 -4.15 32.91 11.46
C ALA A 313 -4.64 32.63 10.03
N LYS A 314 -5.94 32.88 9.76
CA LYS A 314 -6.60 32.69 8.46
C LYS A 314 -6.52 31.25 7.93
N ILE A 315 -6.41 30.28 8.84
CA ILE A 315 -6.48 28.85 8.53
C ILE A 315 -7.94 28.51 8.19
N LYS A 316 -8.16 27.71 7.15
CA LYS A 316 -9.51 27.43 6.62
C LYS A 316 -10.03 26.03 6.89
N ARG A 317 -9.16 25.12 7.35
CA ARG A 317 -9.55 23.74 7.66
C ARG A 317 -8.81 23.26 8.91
N PHE A 318 -9.54 22.64 9.82
CA PHE A 318 -9.05 21.99 11.03
C PHE A 318 -9.44 20.52 10.98
N VAL A 319 -8.45 19.63 11.03
CA VAL A 319 -8.64 18.18 10.95
C VAL A 319 -8.14 17.54 12.24
N THR A 320 -8.94 16.66 12.86
CA THR A 320 -8.57 15.94 14.08
C THR A 320 -8.86 14.45 14.03
N ALA A 321 -8.13 13.65 14.83
CA ALA A 321 -8.43 12.24 15.06
C ALA A 321 -9.18 11.98 16.38
N ASN A 322 -9.18 12.93 17.32
CA ASN A 322 -9.84 12.78 18.63
C ASN A 322 -10.60 14.05 19.00
N ARG A 323 -11.73 13.89 19.69
CA ARG A 323 -12.45 15.01 20.29
C ARG A 323 -11.97 15.22 21.73
N TYR A 324 -11.63 16.46 22.05
CA TYR A 324 -11.41 16.92 23.41
C TYR A 324 -12.76 17.38 24.01
N PRO A 325 -12.95 17.39 25.34
CA PRO A 325 -14.26 17.68 25.94
C PRO A 325 -14.81 19.08 25.66
N ASP A 326 -13.94 20.05 25.37
CA ASP A 326 -14.35 21.42 25.06
C ASP A 326 -14.94 21.50 23.65
N LYS A 327 -16.19 21.97 23.52
CA LYS A 327 -16.91 22.15 22.25
C LYS A 327 -17.14 23.60 21.86
N SER A 328 -16.67 24.55 22.68
CA SER A 328 -16.94 25.97 22.46
C SER A 328 -16.31 26.55 21.18
N TYR A 329 -15.42 25.79 20.52
CA TYR A 329 -14.85 26.16 19.22
C TYR A 329 -15.84 25.99 18.05
N GLU A 330 -16.89 25.17 18.18
CA GLU A 330 -17.74 24.77 17.03
C GLU A 330 -18.50 25.97 16.45
N GLU A 331 -19.10 26.81 17.29
CA GLU A 331 -19.82 28.02 16.89
C GLU A 331 -18.88 29.02 16.19
N LEU A 332 -17.71 29.28 16.79
CA LEU A 332 -16.70 30.18 16.25
C LEU A 332 -16.19 29.71 14.88
N PHE A 333 -15.95 28.41 14.70
CA PHE A 333 -15.52 27.85 13.41
C PHE A 333 -16.62 27.98 12.35
N GLY A 334 -17.88 27.78 12.73
CA GLY A 334 -19.04 28.02 11.87
C GLY A 334 -19.10 29.47 11.38
N GLU A 335 -19.04 30.43 12.30
CA GLU A 335 -19.06 31.87 11.96
C GLU A 335 -17.89 32.30 11.08
N ALA A 336 -16.68 31.81 11.36
CA ALA A 336 -15.47 32.18 10.65
C ALA A 336 -15.26 31.43 9.31
N GLY A 337 -16.10 30.44 9.02
CA GLY A 337 -15.97 29.58 7.84
C GLY A 337 -14.71 28.70 7.89
N VAL A 338 -14.38 28.13 9.05
CA VAL A 338 -13.32 27.13 9.20
C VAL A 338 -13.94 25.75 9.14
N ALA A 339 -13.60 24.97 8.13
CA ALA A 339 -14.06 23.58 8.01
C ALA A 339 -13.48 22.73 9.15
N PHE A 340 -14.34 22.02 9.88
CA PHE A 340 -13.92 21.12 10.96
C PHE A 340 -14.23 19.67 10.59
N GLU A 341 -13.21 18.82 10.59
CA GLU A 341 -13.33 17.43 10.18
C GLU A 341 -12.70 16.49 11.20
N VAL A 342 -13.37 15.36 11.44
CA VAL A 342 -12.86 14.28 12.26
C VAL A 342 -12.54 13.11 11.34
N VAL A 343 -11.26 12.73 11.29
CA VAL A 343 -10.77 11.59 10.51
C VAL A 343 -10.52 10.39 11.42
N GLN A 344 -10.51 9.19 10.84
CA GLN A 344 -10.10 8.00 11.57
C GLN A 344 -8.63 8.13 11.99
N ARG A 345 -8.32 7.75 13.24
CA ARG A 345 -6.93 7.68 13.70
C ARG A 345 -6.12 6.75 12.79
N PRO A 346 -5.04 7.23 12.16
CA PRO A 346 -4.25 6.42 11.24
C PRO A 346 -3.42 5.38 11.99
N ARG A 347 -3.00 4.31 11.30
CA ARG A 347 -1.96 3.41 11.81
C ARG A 347 -0.63 4.18 11.88
N LEU A 348 -0.01 4.20 13.05
CA LEU A 348 1.22 4.98 13.29
C LEU A 348 2.50 4.25 12.86
N SER A 349 2.42 2.96 12.55
CA SER A 349 3.54 2.20 11.98
C SER A 349 3.93 2.73 10.60
N ILE A 350 5.22 2.64 10.27
CA ILE A 350 5.68 2.86 8.89
C ILE A 350 5.52 1.54 8.14
N SER A 351 4.66 1.55 7.12
CA SER A 351 4.20 0.34 6.43
C SER A 351 5.13 -0.11 5.30
N VAL A 352 5.95 0.78 4.74
CA VAL A 352 6.86 0.48 3.63
C VAL A 352 8.15 1.26 3.85
N LEU A 353 9.22 0.53 4.14
CA LEU A 353 10.62 0.97 4.14
C LEU A 353 11.43 -0.16 3.51
N ASP A 354 12.51 0.20 2.84
CA ASP A 354 13.40 -0.67 2.06
C ASP A 354 14.06 -1.80 2.88
#